data_AF-A0AA85K4C5-F1
#
_entry.id   AF-A0AA85K4C5-F1
#
_cell.length_a   1.000
_cell.length_b   1.000
_cell.length_c   1.000
_cell.angle_alpha   90.00
_cell.angle_beta   90.00
_cell.angle_gamma   90.00
#
_symmetry.space_group_name_H-M   'P 1'
#
loop_
_entity.id
_entity.type
_entity.pdbx_description
1 polymer ?
#
loop_
_entity_poly.entity_id
_entity_poly.type
_entity_poly.pdbx_seq_one_letter_code
_entity_poly.pdbx_strand_id
1 'polypeptide(L)'
;MVGAFPVFKLGALAIKQIGKPLANYLKRKAKTNTFFRHYVCLPPAQFYHLWETRLKLKLLGLQKPKEVAKLSEDAAVDLGAEVLGEVIIFVVGASCLLLEYRRQVRKEANKEDYVQKTLDQLTSQVNELMTLVDIQEAKVRELTKAVATSSPENRRF
;
A
#
# COMPACT_ATOMS: atom_id res chain seq x y z
N MET A 1 -20.42 -4.85 1.36
CA MET A 1 -19.44 -4.23 2.27
C MET A 1 -19.30 -5.11 3.52
N VAL A 2 -18.67 -6.28 3.39
CA VAL A 2 -18.54 -7.29 4.46
C VAL A 2 -17.11 -7.81 4.37
N GLY A 3 -16.24 -7.40 5.29
CA GLY A 3 -14.82 -7.77 5.27
C GLY A 3 -13.90 -6.87 6.10
N ALA A 4 -14.27 -5.61 6.32
CA ALA A 4 -13.46 -4.68 7.11
C ALA A 4 -13.49 -4.99 8.63
N PHE A 5 -14.64 -5.41 9.16
CA PHE A 5 -14.81 -5.65 10.60
C PHE A 5 -14.04 -6.87 11.13
N PRO A 6 -13.97 -8.02 10.44
CA PRO A 6 -13.17 -9.17 10.88
C PRO A 6 -11.67 -8.92 10.79
N VAL A 7 -11.17 -8.34 9.69
CA VAL A 7 -9.72 -8.12 9.49
C VAL A 7 -9.17 -7.11 10.48
N PHE A 8 -9.88 -6.00 10.71
CA PHE A 8 -9.47 -5.01 11.70
C PHE A 8 -9.46 -5.59 13.12
N LYS A 9 -10.48 -6.35 13.50
CA LYS A 9 -10.58 -6.97 14.83
C LYS A 9 -9.50 -8.04 15.04
N LEU A 10 -9.21 -8.84 14.02
CA LEU A 10 -8.12 -9.83 14.05
C LEU A 10 -6.75 -9.15 14.12
N GLY A 11 -6.53 -8.07 13.36
CA GLY A 11 -5.30 -7.28 13.43
C GLY A 11 -5.09 -6.66 14.82
N ALA A 12 -6.13 -6.05 15.39
CA ALA A 12 -6.08 -5.48 16.74
C ALA A 12 -5.81 -6.53 17.82
N LEU A 13 -6.36 -7.74 17.68
CA LEU A 13 -6.09 -8.86 18.59
C LEU A 13 -4.65 -9.40 18.42
N ALA A 14 -4.16 -9.54 17.19
CA ALA A 14 -2.81 -9.99 16.91
C ALA A 14 -1.76 -9.03 17.49
N ILE A 15 -1.96 -7.71 17.35
CA ILE A 15 -1.11 -6.70 17.97
C ILE A 15 -1.05 -6.89 19.49
N LYS A 16 -2.21 -7.09 20.14
CA LYS A 16 -2.27 -7.35 21.59
C LYS A 16 -1.60 -8.66 22.01
N GLN A 17 -1.73 -9.71 21.19
CA GLN A 17 -1.15 -11.02 21.49
C GLN A 17 0.36 -11.06 21.31
N ILE A 18 0.92 -10.28 20.39
CA ILE A 18 2.38 -10.21 20.15
C ILE A 18 3.03 -9.15 21.05
N GLY A 19 2.32 -8.06 21.36
CA GLY A 19 2.82 -6.95 22.17
C GLY A 19 3.20 -7.37 23.59
N LYS A 20 2.32 -8.12 24.28
CA LYS A 20 2.58 -8.59 25.65
C LYS A 20 3.80 -9.51 25.79
N PRO A 21 3.95 -10.60 25.00
CA PRO A 21 5.12 -11.46 25.13
C PRO A 21 6.41 -10.73 24.73
N LEU A 22 6.36 -9.83 23.74
CA LEU A 22 7.52 -9.03 23.34
C LEU A 22 7.93 -8.06 24.45
N ALA A 23 6.99 -7.31 25.04
CA ALA A 23 7.26 -6.43 26.17
C ALA A 23 7.84 -7.21 27.36
N ASN A 24 7.26 -8.37 27.70
CA ASN A 24 7.78 -9.23 28.77
C ASN A 24 9.21 -9.73 28.50
N TYR A 25 9.53 -10.04 27.23
CA TYR A 25 10.88 -10.40 26.82
C TYR A 25 11.86 -9.23 26.99
N LEU A 26 11.46 -8.03 26.55
CA LEU A 26 12.28 -6.81 26.68
C LEU A 26 12.50 -6.44 28.15
N LYS A 27 11.48 -6.58 29.01
CA LYS A 27 11.59 -6.39 30.47
C LYS A 27 12.62 -7.34 31.08
N ARG A 28 12.55 -8.64 30.73
CA ARG A 28 13.51 -9.63 31.22
C ARG A 28 14.93 -9.30 30.77
N LYS A 29 15.10 -8.84 29.53
CA LYS A 29 16.39 -8.41 28.98
C LYS A 29 16.94 -7.15 29.66
N ALA A 30 16.07 -6.21 30.04
CA ALA A 30 16.46 -5.02 30.79
C ALA A 30 16.88 -5.33 32.23
N LYS A 31 16.36 -6.41 32.83
CA LYS A 31 16.80 -6.87 34.15
C LYS A 31 18.16 -7.56 34.11
N THR A 32 18.47 -8.27 33.03
CA THR A 32 19.75 -8.99 32.90
C THR A 32 20.87 -8.13 32.33
N ASN A 33 20.55 -7.07 31.57
CA ASN A 33 21.54 -6.23 30.91
C ASN A 33 21.33 -4.74 31.24
N THR A 34 22.25 -4.18 32.02
CA THR A 34 22.29 -2.78 32.43
C THR A 34 22.48 -1.82 31.25
N PHE A 35 23.22 -2.21 30.21
CA PHE A 35 23.32 -1.42 28.98
C PHE A 35 21.95 -1.31 28.30
N PHE A 36 21.25 -2.44 28.15
CA PHE A 36 19.93 -2.45 27.56
C PHE A 36 18.93 -1.61 28.37
N ARG A 37 18.98 -1.72 29.71
CA ARG A 37 18.20 -0.88 30.62
C ARG A 37 18.45 0.60 30.35
N HIS A 38 19.70 1.06 30.46
CA HIS A 38 20.01 2.49 30.48
C HIS A 38 19.96 3.17 29.11
N TYR A 39 20.33 2.46 28.04
CA TYR A 39 20.42 3.04 26.69
C TYR A 39 19.21 2.74 25.80
N VAL A 40 18.49 1.64 26.04
CA VAL A 40 17.39 1.21 25.17
C VAL A 40 16.03 1.45 25.83
N CYS A 41 15.83 1.02 27.08
CA CYS A 41 14.52 1.14 27.74
C CYS A 41 14.27 2.50 28.41
N LEU A 42 15.25 3.03 29.14
CA LEU A 42 15.07 4.27 29.92
C LEU A 42 14.81 5.52 29.06
N PRO A 43 15.56 5.78 27.97
CA PRO A 43 15.39 7.02 27.21
C PRO A 43 13.99 7.17 26.58
N PRO A 44 13.44 6.13 25.91
CA PRO A 44 12.07 6.18 25.40
C PRO A 44 11.02 6.35 26.51
N ALA A 45 11.21 5.69 27.66
CA ALA A 45 10.27 5.78 28.78
C ALA A 45 10.21 7.20 29.37
N GLN A 46 11.37 7.81 29.61
CA GLN A 46 11.44 9.18 30.13
C GLN A 46 10.91 10.18 29.10
N PHE A 47 11.22 9.99 27.82
CA PHE A 47 10.66 10.82 26.75
C PHE A 47 9.13 10.71 26.69
N TYR A 48 8.59 9.50 26.71
CA TYR A 48 7.14 9.25 26.71
C TYR A 48 6.47 9.95 27.88
N HIS A 49 7.02 9.80 29.09
CA HIS A 49 6.47 10.45 30.28
C HIS A 49 6.51 11.98 30.20
N LEU A 50 7.61 12.55 29.71
CA LEU A 50 7.73 14.00 29.50
C LEU A 50 6.73 14.50 28.47
N TRP A 51 6.53 13.73 27.39
CA TRP A 51 5.56 14.08 26.35
C TRP A 51 4.13 14.01 26.88
N GLU A 52 3.79 12.90 27.54
CA GLU A 52 2.47 12.65 28.10
C GLU A 52 2.09 13.72 29.12
N THR A 53 2.98 14.02 30.08
CA THR A 53 2.75 15.05 31.09
C THR A 53 2.59 16.42 30.46
N ARG A 54 3.47 16.82 29.54
CA ARG A 54 3.36 18.11 28.82
C ARG A 54 2.07 18.22 28.01
N LEU A 55 1.65 17.14 27.35
CA LEU A 55 0.43 17.11 26.55
C LEU A 55 -0.82 17.25 27.44
N LYS A 56 -0.89 16.48 28.54
CA LYS A 56 -1.98 16.59 29.53
C LYS A 56 -2.10 18.01 30.08
N LEU A 57 -0.97 18.61 30.46
CA LEU A 57 -0.95 19.97 31.00
C LEU A 57 -1.37 21.02 29.96
N LYS A 58 -0.93 20.87 28.71
CA LYS A 58 -1.35 21.75 27.60
C LYS A 58 -2.85 21.63 27.31
N LEU A 59 -3.39 20.40 27.30
CA LEU A 59 -4.81 20.15 27.06
C LEU A 59 -5.69 20.70 28.19
N LEU A 60 -5.22 20.62 29.43
CA LEU A 60 -5.92 21.13 30.61
C LEU A 60 -5.68 22.63 30.86
N GLY A 61 -4.90 23.31 30.02
CA GLY A 61 -4.59 24.75 30.18
C GLY A 61 -3.75 25.08 31.43
N LEU A 62 -3.12 24.08 32.04
CA LEU A 62 -2.31 24.24 33.25
C LEU A 62 -0.90 24.72 32.89
N GLN A 63 -0.29 25.51 33.77
CA GLN A 63 1.08 25.97 33.57
C GLN A 63 2.06 24.78 33.55
N LYS A 64 3.05 24.86 32.65
CA LYS A 64 4.09 23.83 32.53
C LYS A 64 4.91 23.77 33.83
N PRO A 65 5.05 22.60 34.48
CA PRO A 65 5.90 22.46 35.65
C PRO A 65 7.36 22.69 35.28
N LYS A 66 8.10 23.31 36.20
CA LYS A 66 9.51 23.70 36.03
C LYS A 66 10.43 22.48 35.88
N GLU A 67 10.09 21.37 36.54
CA GLU A 67 10.71 20.06 36.38
C GLU A 67 9.63 18.97 36.46
N VAL A 68 9.64 18.04 35.52
CA VAL A 68 8.81 16.83 35.60
C VAL A 68 9.64 15.78 36.34
N ALA A 69 9.11 15.26 37.45
CA ALA A 69 9.76 14.19 38.20
C ALA A 69 10.03 12.99 37.29
N LYS A 70 11.29 12.55 37.25
CA LYS A 70 11.68 11.34 36.50
C LYS A 70 11.02 10.13 37.12
N LEU A 71 10.60 9.16 36.30
CA LEU A 71 10.13 7.87 36.81
C LEU A 71 11.23 7.17 37.60
N SER A 72 10.84 6.39 38.62
CA SER A 72 11.72 5.40 39.22
C SER A 72 12.23 4.46 38.14
N GLU A 73 13.47 3.98 38.27
CA GLU A 73 14.09 3.23 37.18
C GLU A 73 13.30 1.96 36.81
N ASP A 74 12.70 1.28 37.77
CA ASP A 74 11.92 0.07 37.51
C ASP A 74 10.62 0.37 36.76
N ALA A 75 9.93 1.46 37.11
CA ALA A 75 8.77 1.92 36.38
C ALA A 75 9.14 2.39 34.96
N ALA A 76 10.29 3.03 34.80
CA ALA A 76 10.82 3.42 33.50
C ALA A 76 11.16 2.20 32.62
N VAL A 77 11.70 1.12 33.21
CA VAL A 77 11.94 -0.14 32.48
C VAL A 77 10.63 -0.77 32.02
N ASP A 78 9.62 -0.81 32.89
CA ASP A 78 8.33 -1.38 32.55
C ASP A 78 7.64 -0.62 31.41
N LEU A 79 7.59 0.70 31.51
CA LEU A 79 7.01 1.58 30.49
C LEU A 79 7.81 1.54 29.19
N GLY A 80 9.14 1.60 29.27
CA GLY A 80 10.03 1.59 28.11
C GLY A 80 9.92 0.30 27.31
N ALA A 81 9.83 -0.85 27.99
CA ALA A 81 9.68 -2.13 27.33
C ALA A 81 8.32 -2.30 26.64
N GLU A 82 7.25 -1.74 27.21
CA GLU A 82 5.91 -1.74 26.60
C GLU A 82 5.89 -0.87 25.34
N VAL A 83 6.36 0.38 25.45
CA VAL A 83 6.45 1.31 24.31
C VAL A 83 7.33 0.75 23.20
N LEU A 84 8.51 0.19 23.52
CA LEU A 84 9.39 -0.42 22.52
C LEU A 84 8.72 -1.62 21.82
N GLY A 85 8.00 -2.45 22.56
CA GLY A 85 7.28 -3.59 22.00
C GLY A 85 6.24 -3.14 20.97
N GLU A 86 5.47 -2.12 21.29
CA GLU A 86 4.48 -1.55 20.37
C GLU A 86 5.12 -0.93 19.13
N VAL A 87 6.19 -0.15 19.32
CA VAL A 87 6.94 0.49 18.21
C VAL A 87 7.51 -0.57 17.27
N ILE A 88 8.10 -1.65 17.78
CA ILE A 88 8.65 -2.72 16.96
C ILE A 88 7.56 -3.36 16.09
N ILE A 89 6.43 -3.72 16.68
CA ILE A 89 5.30 -4.34 15.95
C ILE A 89 4.78 -3.37 14.89
N PHE A 90 4.63 -2.10 15.23
CA PHE A 90 4.14 -1.08 14.31
C PHE A 90 5.11 -0.87 13.14
N VAL A 91 6.41 -0.76 13.41
CA VAL A 91 7.43 -0.60 12.35
C VAL A 91 7.46 -1.80 11.42
N VAL A 92 7.42 -3.03 11.96
CA VAL A 92 7.39 -4.24 11.13
C VAL A 92 6.12 -4.28 10.28
N GLY A 93 4.95 -4.01 10.87
CA GLY A 93 3.68 -3.97 10.15
C GLY A 93 3.64 -2.88 9.07
N ALA A 94 4.06 -1.66 9.39
CA ALA A 94 4.14 -0.55 8.45
C ALA A 94 5.13 -0.84 7.32
N SER A 95 6.28 -1.44 7.64
CA SER A 95 7.27 -1.85 6.62
C SER A 95 6.69 -2.91 5.67
N CYS A 96 5.99 -3.90 6.20
CA CYS A 96 5.32 -4.92 5.39
C CYS A 96 4.30 -4.29 4.44
N LEU A 97 3.42 -3.42 4.96
CA LEU A 97 2.42 -2.71 4.16
C LEU A 97 3.05 -1.84 3.06
N LEU A 98 4.12 -1.10 3.38
CA LEU A 98 4.82 -0.28 2.39
C LEU A 98 5.45 -1.14 1.30
N LEU A 99 6.04 -2.28 1.65
CA LEU A 99 6.61 -3.21 0.67
C LEU A 99 5.54 -3.84 -0.21
N GLU A 100 4.41 -4.25 0.35
CA GLU A 100 3.27 -4.78 -0.40
C GLU A 100 2.66 -3.75 -1.33
N TYR A 101 2.49 -2.52 -0.85
CA TYR A 101 2.02 -1.40 -1.67
C TYR A 101 2.95 -1.15 -2.85
N ARG A 102 4.28 -1.05 -2.61
CA ARG A 102 5.27 -0.89 -3.68
C ARG A 102 5.23 -2.05 -4.67
N ARG A 103 5.01 -3.28 -4.19
CA ARG A 103 4.86 -4.47 -5.05
C ARG A 103 3.57 -4.41 -5.88
N GLN A 104 2.47 -3.94 -5.31
CA GLN A 104 1.19 -3.79 -6.00
C GLN A 104 1.26 -2.74 -7.12
N VAL A 105 1.78 -1.55 -6.82
CA VAL A 105 1.94 -0.47 -7.82
C VAL A 105 2.74 -0.95 -9.03
N ARG A 106 3.84 -1.68 -8.82
CA ARG A 106 4.64 -2.25 -9.92
C ARG A 106 3.88 -3.29 -10.74
N LYS A 107 3.02 -4.08 -10.09
CA LYS A 107 2.19 -5.09 -10.77
C LYS A 107 1.07 -4.44 -11.58
N GLU A 108 0.50 -3.35 -11.08
CA GLU A 108 -0.54 -2.58 -11.77
C GLU A 108 0.02 -1.90 -13.01
N ALA A 109 1.18 -1.23 -12.91
CA ALA A 109 1.85 -0.63 -14.07
C ALA A 109 2.09 -1.64 -15.21
N ASN A 110 2.59 -2.84 -14.88
CA ASN A 110 2.79 -3.90 -15.89
C ASN A 110 1.48 -4.38 -16.53
N LYS A 111 0.37 -4.36 -15.79
CA LYS A 111 -0.96 -4.72 -16.33
C LYS A 111 -1.47 -3.63 -17.25
N GLU A 112 -1.32 -2.36 -16.86
CA GLU A 112 -1.69 -1.21 -17.68
C GLU A 112 -0.94 -1.23 -19.02
N ASP A 113 0.38 -1.48 -18.99
CA ASP A 113 1.18 -1.63 -20.21
C ASP A 113 0.68 -2.76 -21.12
N TYR A 114 0.29 -3.89 -20.53
CA TYR A 114 -0.25 -5.02 -21.29
C TYR A 114 -1.60 -4.69 -21.94
N VAL A 115 -2.49 -4.05 -21.19
CA VAL A 115 -3.80 -3.62 -21.67
C VAL A 115 -3.63 -2.59 -22.78
N GLN A 116 -2.74 -1.61 -22.62
CA GLN A 116 -2.47 -0.59 -23.62
C GLN A 116 -1.99 -1.21 -24.94
N LYS A 117 -1.02 -2.13 -24.89
CA LYS A 117 -0.55 -2.86 -26.07
C LYS A 117 -1.67 -3.65 -26.76
N THR A 118 -2.56 -4.25 -25.99
CA THR A 118 -3.69 -5.01 -26.53
C THR A 118 -4.67 -4.08 -27.24
N LEU A 119 -4.95 -2.90 -26.69
CA LEU A 119 -5.78 -1.87 -27.33
C LEU A 119 -5.14 -1.38 -28.63
N ASP A 120 -3.85 -1.05 -28.61
CA ASP A 120 -3.13 -0.58 -29.80
C ASP A 120 -3.15 -1.63 -30.93
N GLN A 121 -3.01 -2.92 -30.58
CA GLN A 121 -3.13 -4.04 -31.52
C GLN A 121 -4.54 -4.16 -32.11
N LEU A 122 -5.59 -4.10 -31.27
CA LEU A 122 -6.98 -4.13 -31.71
C LEU A 122 -7.30 -2.95 -32.63
N THR A 123 -6.87 -1.74 -32.29
CA THR A 123 -7.05 -0.55 -33.13
C THR A 123 -6.35 -0.71 -34.48
N SER A 124 -5.15 -1.27 -34.50
CA SER A 124 -4.41 -1.52 -35.74
C SER A 124 -5.12 -2.53 -36.64
N GLN A 125 -5.63 -3.63 -36.06
CA GLN A 125 -6.40 -4.64 -36.78
C GLN A 125 -7.70 -4.08 -37.36
N VAL A 126 -8.41 -3.23 -36.61
CA VAL A 126 -9.61 -2.55 -37.10
C VAL A 126 -9.30 -1.65 -38.29
N ASN A 127 -8.23 -0.85 -38.22
CA ASN A 127 -7.83 0.04 -39.32
C ASN A 127 -7.43 -0.74 -40.58
N GLU A 128 -6.72 -1.86 -40.41
CA GLU A 128 -6.37 -2.75 -41.52
C GLU A 128 -7.63 -3.33 -42.17
N LEU A 129 -8.58 -3.80 -41.36
CA LEU A 129 -9.86 -4.32 -41.83
C LEU A 129 -10.67 -3.25 -42.59
N MET A 130 -10.72 -2.02 -42.09
CA MET A 130 -11.39 -0.91 -42.78
C MET A 130 -10.73 -0.63 -44.15
N THR A 131 -9.40 -0.63 -44.21
CA THR A 131 -8.66 -0.45 -45.47
C THR A 131 -8.98 -1.57 -46.46
N LEU A 132 -9.08 -2.82 -46.00
CA LEU A 132 -9.44 -3.95 -46.85
C LEU A 132 -10.88 -3.84 -47.36
N VAL A 133 -11.82 -3.37 -46.54
CA VAL A 133 -13.21 -3.11 -46.95
C VAL A 133 -13.27 -2.04 -48.04
N ASP A 134 -12.55 -0.92 -47.87
CA ASP A 134 -12.49 0.16 -48.87
C ASP A 134 -11.94 -0.35 -50.22
N ILE A 135 -10.89 -1.18 -50.18
CA ILE A 135 -10.31 -1.81 -51.38
C ILE A 135 -11.32 -2.75 -52.05
N GLN A 136 -12.07 -3.53 -51.26
CA GLN A 136 -13.10 -4.43 -51.79
C GLN A 136 -14.24 -3.65 -52.45
N GLU A 137 -14.72 -2.56 -51.84
CA GLU A 137 -15.73 -1.69 -52.45
C GLU A 137 -15.25 -1.12 -53.79
N ALA A 138 -14.00 -0.66 -53.87
CA ALA A 138 -13.42 -0.16 -55.10
C ALA A 138 -13.40 -1.21 -56.21
N LYS A 139 -12.96 -2.45 -55.90
CA LYS A 139 -12.96 -3.58 -56.84
C LYS A 139 -14.36 -3.96 -57.32
N VAL A 140 -15.34 -3.99 -56.43
CA VAL A 140 -16.75 -4.26 -56.80
C VAL A 140 -17.27 -3.18 -57.75
N ARG A 141 -16.94 -1.91 -57.51
CA ARG A 141 -17.30 -0.80 -58.39
C ARG A 141 -16.69 -0.96 -59.78
N GLU A 142 -15.42 -1.35 -59.85
CA GLU A 142 -14.70 -1.55 -61.11
C GLU A 142 -15.31 -2.72 -61.91
N LEU A 143 -15.54 -3.86 -61.27
CA LEU A 143 -16.20 -5.01 -61.89
C LEU A 143 -17.61 -4.67 -62.38
N THR A 144 -18.38 -3.91 -61.60
CA THR A 144 -19.73 -3.47 -61.98
C THR A 144 -19.68 -2.59 -63.24
N LYS A 145 -18.70 -1.69 -63.34
CA LYS A 145 -18.48 -0.88 -64.55
C LYS A 145 -18.06 -1.74 -65.75
N ALA A 146 -17.13 -2.67 -65.55
CA ALA A 146 -16.67 -3.56 -66.62
C ALA A 146 -17.80 -4.43 -67.18
N VAL A 147 -18.65 -4.98 -66.31
CA VAL A 147 -19.87 -5.73 -66.70
C VAL A 147 -20.86 -4.85 -67.45
N ALA A 148 -21.05 -3.60 -67.02
CA ALA A 148 -21.92 -2.66 -67.72
C ALA A 148 -21.41 -2.32 -69.13
N THR A 149 -20.08 -2.22 -69.31
CA THR A 149 -19.46 -1.97 -70.62
C THR A 149 -19.40 -3.19 -71.54
N SER A 150 -19.36 -4.42 -71.00
CA SER A 150 -19.39 -5.66 -71.80
C SER A 150 -20.81 -6.11 -72.19
N SER A 151 -21.85 -5.61 -71.49
CA SER A 151 -23.25 -5.96 -71.74
C SER A 151 -23.88 -5.39 -73.04
N PRO A 152 -23.52 -4.19 -73.57
CA PRO A 152 -24.11 -3.71 -74.83
C PRO A 152 -23.61 -4.46 -76.08
N GLU A 153 -22.47 -5.16 -76.02
CA GLU A 153 -21.89 -5.84 -77.19
C GLU A 153 -22.44 -7.27 -77.40
N ASN A 154 -22.95 -7.91 -76.35
CA ASN A 154 -23.51 -9.28 -76.42
C ASN A 154 -25.01 -9.34 -76.78
N ARG A 155 -25.61 -8.24 -77.25
CA ARG A 155 -26.99 -8.19 -77.78
C ARG A 155 -27.07 -8.14 -79.32
N ARG A 156 -25.94 -8.32 -80.01
CA ARG A 156 -25.88 -8.35 -81.48
C ARG A 156 -25.43 -9.71 -82.00
N PHE A 157 -26.07 -10.79 -81.59
CA PHE A 157 -26.17 -12.04 -82.37
C PHE A 157 -27.49 -12.74 -82.02
#